data_AF-A0A2K3PA37-F1
#
_entry.id   AF-A0A2K3PA37-F1
#
_cell.length_a   1.000
_cell.length_b   1.000
_cell.length_c   1.000
_cell.angle_alpha   90.00
_cell.angle_beta   90.00
_cell.angle_gamma   90.00
#
_symmetry.space_group_name_H-M   'P 1'
#
loop_
_entity.id
_entity.type
_entity.pdbx_description
1 polymer ?
#
loop_
_entity_poly.entity_id
_entity_poly.type
_entity_poly.pdbx_seq_one_letter_code
_entity_poly.pdbx_strand_id
1 'polypeptide(L)'
;MHHACVFLLQRCNFEFTVADIKQCLLREECAGAGVFVNPAFIEPFGLTLIEAAAYGLPMVATKNGGPVDIHRVLDNGLLVDPHDQKSIADALLKLVSNKQLWAKCRQNGLKNIHLFSWPEHCKTYLSKIATCKPRHPQWQRSEDGGESSESEESPGDSLRDIHDLSLNLKFSLDGEKNGDGGNDNSFDPNGNPDGNATDRSAKLENAVLSWSKGISKDLRRGGSAEKSGQNSNVGKFPPLRSRNRLFVIAVDCDTTSGLLEMIKVIFDAAGEERTEGSVGFILSTSMTISEIQSFLSSSGLSPNDFDAYICNSGSDLYYPSLNPEDRLFVGDLYFHSHIEYRWGGEGLRKTLVRWAGSTTDKKGQSNEQIVSPAEQLSTDYCYAFKVRKAGLAPPLKELRKLMRIQALRCHPIYCQNGTRLNVIPVLASRSQALRYLYVRWGFELSKMVVFVGECGDTDYEGLVGGLHKSVILKGVGSRAISQLHNNRNYPLSDVMPLDSPNIIEAAEGSSSADIQALLEKEGYLKG
;
A
#
# COMPACT_ATOMS: atom_id res chain seq x y z
N MET A 1 20.03 45.99 23.98
CA MET A 1 19.77 45.25 22.72
C MET A 1 20.06 43.78 22.98
N HIS A 2 19.03 42.98 23.29
CA HIS A 2 19.21 41.52 23.42
C HIS A 2 19.31 40.94 22.01
N HIS A 3 20.39 40.21 21.73
CA HIS A 3 20.57 39.51 20.46
C HIS A 3 19.56 38.36 20.39
N ALA A 4 18.71 38.34 19.37
CA ALA A 4 17.84 37.22 19.07
C ALA A 4 18.53 36.35 18.01
N CYS A 5 18.81 35.08 18.34
CA CYS A 5 19.41 34.13 17.40
C CYS A 5 18.30 33.39 16.63
N VAL A 6 18.32 33.47 15.30
CA VAL A 6 17.47 32.69 14.40
C VAL A 6 18.31 31.54 13.84
N PHE A 7 17.87 30.30 14.07
CA PHE A 7 18.51 29.12 13.51
C PHE A 7 17.74 28.66 12.28
N LEU A 8 18.36 28.84 11.10
CA LEU A 8 17.80 28.52 9.78
C LEU A 8 18.47 27.26 9.23
N LEU A 9 17.67 26.23 8.95
CA LEU A 9 18.07 25.09 8.12
C LEU A 9 17.46 25.30 6.73
N GLN A 10 18.25 25.84 5.80
CA GLN A 10 17.90 25.85 4.38
C GLN A 10 18.77 24.80 3.68
N ARG A 11 18.13 23.89 2.93
CA ARG A 11 18.81 22.87 2.11
C ARG A 11 19.66 23.54 1.02
N CYS A 12 20.89 23.88 1.39
CA CYS A 12 22.00 24.19 0.49
C CYS A 12 23.27 23.58 1.13
N ASN A 13 23.55 22.30 0.83
CA ASN A 13 24.85 21.64 1.01
C ASN A 13 25.64 21.84 2.33
N PHE A 14 24.98 22.05 3.47
CA PHE A 14 25.61 21.91 4.79
C PHE A 14 24.86 20.83 5.59
N GLU A 15 25.54 19.71 5.82
CA GLU A 15 25.15 18.71 6.82
C GLU A 15 25.36 19.32 8.20
N PHE A 16 24.32 19.94 8.77
CA PHE A 16 24.29 20.14 10.22
C PHE A 16 23.75 18.85 10.84
N THR A 17 24.60 18.18 11.60
CA THR A 17 24.28 16.98 12.36
C THR A 17 23.58 17.33 13.67
N VAL A 18 22.93 16.36 14.32
CA VAL A 18 22.33 16.50 15.67
C VAL A 18 23.34 17.03 16.71
N ALA A 19 24.64 16.82 16.48
CA ALA A 19 25.70 17.36 17.31
C ALA A 19 25.79 18.89 17.23
N ASP A 20 25.52 19.49 16.07
CA ASP A 20 25.66 20.92 15.85
C ASP A 20 24.54 21.73 16.52
N ILE A 21 23.33 21.17 16.60
CA ILE A 21 22.21 21.75 17.38
C ILE A 21 22.54 21.75 18.87
N LYS A 22 23.08 20.63 19.40
CA LYS A 22 23.56 20.55 20.79
C LYS A 22 24.67 21.54 21.07
N GLN A 23 25.64 21.67 20.17
CA GLN A 23 26.82 22.53 20.35
C GLN A 23 26.47 24.02 20.31
N CYS A 24 25.51 24.44 19.46
CA CYS A 24 24.99 25.81 19.41
C CYS A 24 24.12 26.16 20.63
N LEU A 25 23.36 25.22 21.18
CA LEU A 25 22.53 25.43 22.37
C LEU A 25 23.34 25.44 23.69
N LEU A 26 24.48 24.75 23.73
CA LEU A 26 25.37 24.68 24.91
C LEU A 26 26.36 25.85 25.01
N ARG A 27 26.63 26.59 23.93
CA ARG A 27 27.47 27.80 24.00
C ARG A 27 26.67 28.95 24.60
N GLU A 28 27.22 29.60 25.63
CA GLU A 28 26.65 30.74 26.38
C GLU A 28 26.33 31.99 25.53
N GLU A 29 26.45 31.94 24.20
CA GLU A 29 26.04 32.99 23.27
C GLU A 29 24.50 33.07 23.10
N CYS A 30 23.74 32.06 23.54
CA CYS A 30 22.27 32.02 23.49
C CYS A 30 21.58 32.56 24.76
N ALA A 31 22.10 33.62 25.39
CA ALA A 31 21.44 34.30 26.51
C ALA A 31 20.15 35.09 26.11
N GLY A 32 19.64 34.90 24.88
CA GLY A 32 18.49 35.59 24.30
C GLY A 32 17.39 34.64 23.77
N ALA A 33 16.20 35.20 23.51
CA ALA A 33 15.04 34.46 23.00
C ALA A 33 15.23 34.05 21.53
N GLY A 34 15.74 32.84 21.30
CA GLY A 34 15.93 32.26 19.96
C GLY A 34 14.67 31.62 19.38
N VAL A 35 14.63 31.38 18.08
CA VAL A 35 13.55 30.64 17.38
C VAL A 35 14.16 29.64 16.41
N PHE A 36 13.65 28.41 16.40
CA PHE A 36 14.04 27.36 15.45
C PHE A 36 13.16 27.43 14.20
N VAL A 37 13.74 27.37 13.01
CA VAL A 37 13.00 27.50 11.74
C VAL A 37 13.26 26.32 10.83
N ASN A 38 12.18 25.62 10.43
CA ASN A 38 12.20 24.56 9.42
C ASN A 38 11.11 24.79 8.36
N PRO A 39 11.35 25.66 7.37
CA PRO A 39 10.41 25.96 6.29
C PRO A 39 10.56 24.98 5.12
N ALA A 40 10.73 23.68 5.38
CA ALA A 40 10.82 22.67 4.33
C ALA A 40 9.53 22.63 3.48
N PHE A 41 9.64 22.36 2.18
CA PHE A 41 8.44 22.22 1.33
C PHE A 41 7.50 21.13 1.84
N ILE A 42 8.06 20.02 2.30
CA ILE A 42 7.38 18.92 2.99
C ILE A 42 8.34 18.36 4.04
N GLU A 43 7.91 18.33 5.30
CA GLU A 43 8.66 17.70 6.40
C GLU A 43 7.90 16.44 6.84
N PRO A 44 8.41 15.21 6.59
CA PRO A 44 7.66 13.98 6.83
C PRO A 44 7.40 13.69 8.31
N PHE A 45 8.35 14.01 9.20
CA PHE A 45 8.16 13.82 10.64
C PHE A 45 8.58 15.05 11.42
N GLY A 46 9.83 15.50 11.31
CA GLY A 46 10.34 16.66 12.03
C GLY A 46 11.03 16.34 13.36
N LEU A 47 11.96 15.37 13.38
CA LEU A 47 12.75 15.05 14.58
C LEU A 47 13.45 16.28 15.17
N THR A 48 13.99 17.14 14.31
CA THR A 48 14.66 18.38 14.70
C THR A 48 13.71 19.36 15.41
N LEU A 49 12.41 19.32 15.10
CA LEU A 49 11.39 20.12 15.79
C LEU A 49 11.13 19.62 17.21
N ILE A 50 11.08 18.29 17.39
CA ILE A 50 10.95 17.64 18.69
C ILE A 50 12.18 17.96 19.55
N GLU A 51 13.37 17.85 18.97
CA GLU A 51 14.63 18.20 19.66
C GLU A 51 14.63 19.68 20.07
N ALA A 52 14.31 20.61 19.17
CA ALA A 52 14.21 22.02 19.49
C ALA A 52 13.22 22.28 20.64
N ALA A 53 12.06 21.63 20.62
CA ALA A 53 11.07 21.73 21.69
C ALA A 53 11.57 21.17 23.03
N ALA A 54 12.37 20.10 23.01
CA ALA A 54 12.98 19.51 24.21
C ALA A 54 13.93 20.47 24.92
N TYR A 55 14.60 21.36 24.17
CA TYR A 55 15.42 22.44 24.72
C TYR A 55 14.61 23.72 25.02
N GLY A 56 13.29 23.68 24.83
CA GLY A 56 12.40 24.81 25.10
C GLY A 56 12.47 25.91 24.05
N LEU A 57 12.91 25.61 22.83
CA LEU A 57 13.01 26.57 21.75
C LEU A 57 11.68 26.62 20.98
N PRO A 58 11.04 27.80 20.86
CA PRO A 58 9.88 27.95 19.99
C PRO A 58 10.23 27.69 18.54
N MET A 59 9.30 27.09 17.79
CA MET A 59 9.52 26.69 16.40
C MET A 59 8.65 27.44 15.38
N VAL A 60 9.17 27.67 14.19
CA VAL A 60 8.42 28.05 12.97
C VAL A 60 8.63 26.93 11.97
N ALA A 61 7.56 26.24 11.60
CA ALA A 61 7.65 25.05 10.76
C ALA A 61 6.65 25.06 9.60
N THR A 62 6.94 24.31 8.56
CA THR A 62 6.03 24.13 7.43
C THR A 62 4.68 23.53 7.86
N LYS A 63 3.58 24.03 7.29
CA LYS A 63 2.24 23.43 7.44
C LYS A 63 2.05 22.12 6.66
N ASN A 64 3.08 21.64 5.97
CA ASN A 64 3.03 20.46 5.11
C ASN A 64 3.78 19.27 5.75
N GLY A 65 3.04 18.31 6.30
CA GLY A 65 3.57 17.04 6.80
C GLY A 65 3.53 16.90 8.33
N GLY A 66 4.51 16.19 8.89
CA GLY A 66 4.63 15.87 10.32
C GLY A 66 4.63 17.06 11.29
N PRO A 67 5.12 18.28 10.93
CA PRO A 67 5.09 19.42 11.86
C PRO A 67 3.68 19.81 12.31
N VAL A 68 2.65 19.52 11.51
CA VAL A 68 1.25 19.78 11.87
C VAL A 68 0.86 18.96 13.10
N ASP A 69 1.25 17.68 13.13
CA ASP A 69 0.95 16.78 14.23
C ASP A 69 1.81 17.10 15.46
N ILE A 70 3.09 17.44 15.26
CA ILE A 70 3.97 17.90 16.35
C ILE A 70 3.41 19.17 16.99
N HIS A 71 3.06 20.17 16.18
CA HIS A 71 2.52 21.43 16.69
C HIS A 71 1.19 21.23 17.43
N ARG A 72 0.31 20.33 16.95
CA ARG A 72 -0.95 20.00 17.65
C ARG A 72 -0.72 19.45 19.06
N VAL A 73 0.34 18.65 19.26
CA VAL A 73 0.66 18.06 20.56
C VAL A 73 1.45 19.02 21.45
N LEU A 74 2.46 19.69 20.87
CA LEU A 74 3.39 20.50 21.65
C LEU A 74 2.91 21.93 21.89
N ASP A 75 2.14 22.53 20.98
CA ASP A 75 1.77 23.97 21.01
C ASP A 75 2.97 24.90 21.27
N ASN A 76 4.13 24.59 20.67
CA ASN A 76 5.41 25.25 20.93
C ASN A 76 5.86 26.18 19.77
N GLY A 77 4.96 26.64 18.91
CA GLY A 77 5.39 27.36 17.70
C GLY A 77 4.28 27.86 16.78
N LEU A 78 4.65 28.16 15.53
CA LEU A 78 3.76 28.62 14.47
C LEU A 78 3.99 27.79 13.19
N LEU A 79 2.91 27.49 12.46
CA LEU A 79 2.97 26.84 11.16
C LEU A 79 2.86 27.88 10.03
N VAL A 80 3.65 27.71 8.97
CA VAL A 80 3.75 28.64 7.84
C VAL A 80 3.66 27.91 6.50
N ASP A 81 3.24 28.62 5.46
CA ASP A 81 3.36 28.11 4.09
C ASP A 81 4.81 28.28 3.60
N PRO A 82 5.52 27.20 3.24
CA PRO A 82 6.90 27.31 2.77
C PRO A 82 7.05 28.07 1.44
N HIS A 83 5.97 28.31 0.69
CA HIS A 83 5.98 29.11 -0.54
C HIS A 83 5.70 30.60 -0.30
N ASP A 84 5.25 30.97 0.91
CA ASP A 84 4.96 32.36 1.27
C ASP A 84 6.07 32.91 2.16
N GLN A 85 7.02 33.60 1.53
CA GLN A 85 8.13 34.25 2.24
C GLN A 85 7.66 35.26 3.29
N LYS A 86 6.51 35.93 3.05
CA LYS A 86 5.96 36.90 3.98
C LYS A 86 5.41 36.21 5.22
N SER A 87 4.70 35.09 5.05
CA SER A 87 4.22 34.26 6.16
C SER A 87 5.36 33.81 7.09
N ILE A 88 6.49 33.38 6.51
CA ILE A 88 7.69 32.98 7.28
C ILE A 88 8.24 34.18 8.07
N ALA A 89 8.41 35.33 7.42
CA ALA A 89 8.94 36.54 8.06
C ALA A 89 8.02 37.04 9.19
N ASP A 90 6.71 37.09 8.96
CA ASP A 90 5.72 37.55 9.94
C ASP A 90 5.68 36.62 11.15
N ALA A 91 5.76 35.30 10.95
CA ALA A 91 5.79 34.32 12.04
C ALA A 91 7.06 34.47 12.90
N LEU A 92 8.22 34.68 12.27
CA LEU A 92 9.47 34.93 12.97
C LEU A 92 9.43 36.22 13.77
N LEU A 93 8.98 37.31 13.14
CA LEU A 93 8.84 38.60 13.79
C LEU A 93 7.88 38.52 14.98
N LYS A 94 6.76 37.80 14.83
CA LYS A 94 5.78 37.60 15.90
C LYS A 94 6.37 36.88 17.12
N LEU A 95 7.16 35.82 16.91
CA LEU A 95 7.79 35.09 18.01
C LEU A 95 8.93 35.87 18.68
N VAL A 96 9.71 36.62 17.91
CA VAL A 96 10.83 37.42 18.45
C VAL A 96 10.35 38.69 19.15
N SER A 97 9.28 39.34 18.66
CA SER A 97 8.74 40.57 19.24
C SER A 97 7.85 40.34 20.47
N ASN A 98 7.10 39.23 20.50
CA ASN A 98 6.17 38.93 21.58
C ASN A 98 6.78 37.98 22.63
N LYS A 99 7.35 38.55 23.69
CA LYS A 99 7.95 37.79 24.80
C LYS A 99 6.97 36.85 25.52
N GLN A 100 5.69 37.22 25.63
CA GLN A 100 4.68 36.40 26.29
C GLN A 100 4.38 35.14 25.46
N LEU A 101 4.21 35.32 24.14
CA LEU A 101 4.03 34.20 23.21
C LEU A 101 5.24 33.28 23.22
N TRP A 102 6.45 33.84 23.16
CA TRP A 102 7.69 33.07 23.21
C TRP A 102 7.79 32.22 24.49
N ALA A 103 7.53 32.83 25.66
CA ALA A 103 7.57 32.13 26.94
C ALA A 103 6.51 31.02 27.02
N LYS A 104 5.30 31.27 26.49
CA LYS A 104 4.25 30.27 26.40
C LYS A 104 4.69 29.08 25.54
N CYS A 105 5.21 29.33 24.33
CA CYS A 105 5.70 28.29 23.44
C CYS A 105 6.82 27.46 24.07
N ARG A 106 7.76 28.11 24.76
CA ARG A 106 8.81 27.43 25.54
C ARG A 106 8.22 26.52 26.62
N GLN A 107 7.31 27.05 27.44
CA GLN A 107 6.70 26.29 28.53
C GLN A 107 5.91 25.09 28.00
N ASN A 108 5.14 25.29 26.93
CA ASN A 108 4.37 24.24 26.27
C ASN A 108 5.28 23.13 25.72
N GLY A 109 6.36 23.49 25.01
CA GLY A 109 7.35 22.55 24.51
C GLY A 109 7.96 21.68 25.61
N LEU A 110 8.49 22.31 26.66
CA LEU A 110 9.09 21.60 27.81
C LEU A 110 8.07 20.73 28.56
N LYS A 111 6.82 21.18 28.67
CA LYS A 111 5.75 20.44 29.35
C LYS A 111 5.36 19.19 28.56
N ASN A 112 5.18 19.32 27.25
CA ASN A 112 4.55 18.28 26.42
C ASN A 112 5.56 17.34 25.74
N ILE A 113 6.87 17.64 25.79
CA ILE A 113 7.90 16.84 25.10
C ILE A 113 7.90 15.36 25.49
N HIS A 114 7.54 15.03 26.73
CA HIS A 114 7.49 13.66 27.23
C HIS A 114 6.52 12.76 26.43
N LEU A 115 5.53 13.34 25.74
CA LEU A 115 4.59 12.61 24.87
C LEU A 115 5.25 12.02 23.63
N PHE A 116 6.43 12.53 23.23
CA PHE A 116 7.24 11.99 22.14
C PHE A 116 8.32 11.00 22.63
N SER A 117 8.25 10.56 23.89
CA SER A 117 9.17 9.58 24.44
C SER A 117 8.80 8.14 24.02
N TRP A 118 9.80 7.26 23.97
CA TRP A 118 9.58 5.83 23.70
C TRP A 118 8.56 5.17 24.64
N PRO A 119 8.60 5.38 25.97
CA PRO A 119 7.60 4.79 26.86
C PRO A 119 6.16 5.21 26.54
N GLU A 120 5.90 6.49 26.31
CA GLU A 120 4.56 6.98 25.96
C GLU A 120 4.11 6.49 24.58
N HIS A 121 5.05 6.41 23.63
CA HIS A 121 4.79 5.81 22.32
C HIS A 121 4.38 4.34 22.44
N CYS A 122 5.18 3.52 23.14
CA CYS A 122 4.90 2.10 23.36
C CYS A 122 3.55 1.90 24.07
N LYS A 123 3.27 2.69 25.11
CA LYS A 123 2.01 2.62 25.85
C LYS A 123 0.81 2.92 24.95
N THR A 124 0.87 4.01 24.19
CA THR A 124 -0.20 4.43 23.27
C THR A 124 -0.39 3.41 22.14
N TYR A 125 0.71 2.84 21.64
CA TYR A 125 0.68 1.85 20.58
C TYR A 125 0.05 0.54 21.05
N LEU A 126 0.51 0.00 22.19
CA LEU A 126 -0.02 -1.23 22.76
C LEU A 126 -1.48 -1.10 23.18
N SER A 127 -1.90 0.05 23.73
CA SER A 127 -3.30 0.28 24.06
C SER A 127 -4.19 0.24 22.81
N LYS A 128 -3.72 0.80 21.68
CA LYS A 128 -4.43 0.75 20.40
C LYS A 128 -4.47 -0.67 19.84
N ILE A 129 -3.38 -1.41 19.87
CA ILE A 129 -3.38 -2.81 19.44
C ILE A 129 -4.35 -3.64 20.28
N ALA A 130 -4.37 -3.44 21.60
CA ALA A 130 -5.28 -4.17 22.48
C ALA A 130 -6.77 -3.91 22.16
N THR A 131 -7.10 -2.73 21.62
CA THR A 131 -8.46 -2.44 21.15
C THR A 131 -8.80 -3.10 19.81
N CYS A 132 -7.80 -3.56 19.05
CA CYS A 132 -8.03 -4.27 17.81
C CYS A 132 -8.25 -5.78 18.09
N LYS A 133 -9.47 -6.28 17.91
CA LYS A 133 -9.72 -7.74 17.95
C LYS A 133 -9.08 -8.43 16.74
N PRO A 134 -8.36 -9.56 16.92
CA PRO A 134 -7.87 -10.35 15.79
C PRO A 134 -9.06 -10.93 15.03
N ARG A 135 -9.16 -10.61 13.73
CA ARG A 135 -10.15 -11.21 12.84
C ARG A 135 -9.66 -12.59 12.42
N HIS A 136 -10.19 -13.64 13.02
CA HIS A 136 -10.04 -15.00 12.50
C HIS A 136 -11.28 -15.34 11.66
N PRO A 137 -11.14 -15.72 10.38
CA PRO A 137 -12.24 -16.37 9.68
C PRO A 137 -12.46 -17.76 10.23
N GLN A 138 -13.72 -18.18 10.19
CA GLN A 138 -14.11 -19.54 10.53
C GLN A 138 -13.75 -20.48 9.37
N TRP A 139 -12.99 -21.52 9.68
CA TRP A 139 -12.65 -22.61 8.76
C TRP A 139 -13.77 -23.65 8.77
N GLN A 140 -14.21 -24.14 7.61
CA GLN A 140 -15.01 -25.37 7.57
C GLN A 140 -14.07 -26.56 7.70
N ARG A 141 -14.27 -27.38 8.74
CA ARG A 141 -13.61 -28.69 8.85
C ARG A 141 -14.28 -29.66 7.88
N SER A 142 -13.49 -30.48 7.20
CA SER A 142 -13.93 -31.50 6.25
C SER A 142 -14.71 -32.65 6.89
N GLU A 143 -14.85 -32.66 8.21
CA GLU A 143 -15.59 -33.65 8.98
C GLU A 143 -16.60 -32.94 9.88
N ASP A 144 -17.75 -32.59 9.33
CA ASP A 144 -18.99 -32.52 10.09
C ASP A 144 -20.14 -32.82 9.13
N GLY A 145 -20.50 -34.11 9.13
CA GLY A 145 -21.76 -34.55 8.57
C GLY A 145 -22.88 -33.94 9.39
N GLY A 146 -23.65 -33.07 8.74
CA GLY A 146 -25.00 -32.68 9.12
C GLY A 146 -25.26 -32.42 10.60
N GLU A 147 -25.06 -31.18 11.04
CA GLU A 147 -26.03 -30.52 11.92
C GLU A 147 -25.81 -29.00 11.87
N SER A 148 -26.81 -28.31 11.34
CA SER A 148 -26.94 -26.86 11.40
C SER A 148 -27.10 -26.43 12.85
N SER A 149 -26.01 -26.03 13.50
CA SER A 149 -26.08 -25.21 14.70
C SER A 149 -25.83 -23.75 14.31
N GLU A 150 -26.93 -23.01 14.20
CA GLU A 150 -26.94 -21.56 14.15
C GLU A 150 -26.34 -21.02 15.46
N SER A 151 -25.05 -20.71 15.46
CA SER A 151 -24.50 -19.76 16.42
C SER A 151 -24.67 -18.36 15.83
N GLU A 152 -25.82 -17.75 16.12
CA GLU A 152 -26.06 -16.31 16.01
C GLU A 152 -25.05 -15.56 16.90
N GLU A 153 -23.95 -15.09 16.31
CA GLU A 153 -23.21 -13.89 16.73
C GLU A 153 -22.14 -13.60 15.67
N SER A 154 -22.60 -13.26 14.47
CA SER A 154 -21.76 -12.63 13.46
C SER A 154 -21.93 -11.12 13.61
N PRO A 155 -21.01 -10.40 14.27
CA PRO A 155 -21.01 -8.95 14.18
C PRO A 155 -20.55 -8.62 12.76
N GLY A 156 -21.53 -8.47 11.88
CA GLY A 156 -21.39 -7.68 10.67
C GLY A 156 -21.10 -6.25 11.10
N ASP A 157 -19.82 -5.91 11.23
CA ASP A 157 -19.40 -4.53 11.32
C ASP A 157 -18.20 -4.28 10.41
N SER A 158 -18.57 -3.90 9.19
CA SER A 158 -18.18 -2.62 8.61
C SER A 158 -16.75 -2.16 8.91
N LEU A 159 -15.89 -2.22 7.87
CA LEU A 159 -14.63 -1.46 7.81
C LEU A 159 -14.82 0.07 7.90
N ARG A 160 -16.02 0.58 8.20
CA ARG A 160 -16.26 2.02 8.42
C ARG A 160 -15.73 2.52 9.77
N ASP A 161 -15.47 1.63 10.74
CA ASP A 161 -15.01 2.06 12.07
C ASP A 161 -13.50 2.32 12.16
N ILE A 162 -12.77 2.25 11.04
CA ILE A 162 -11.40 2.77 10.95
C ILE A 162 -11.39 4.28 10.58
N HIS A 163 -12.55 4.93 10.55
CA HIS A 163 -12.61 6.39 10.42
C HIS A 163 -12.13 7.18 11.65
N ASP A 164 -11.69 6.53 12.74
CA ASP A 164 -11.30 7.24 13.97
C ASP A 164 -9.83 7.07 14.42
N LEU A 165 -8.91 6.77 13.48
CA LEU A 165 -7.46 6.96 13.72
C LEU A 165 -6.88 8.21 13.06
N SER A 166 -7.71 9.03 12.40
CA SER A 166 -7.37 10.43 12.21
C SER A 166 -7.54 11.15 13.54
N LEU A 167 -6.41 11.50 14.16
CA LEU A 167 -6.30 12.69 14.99
C LEU A 167 -7.29 13.76 14.52
N ASN A 168 -8.25 14.12 15.39
CA ASN A 168 -9.25 15.18 15.20
C ASN A 168 -8.79 16.30 14.25
N LEU A 169 -9.08 16.12 12.96
CA LEU A 169 -8.84 17.08 11.88
C LEU A 169 -10.19 17.71 11.55
N LYS A 170 -10.65 18.60 12.44
CA LYS A 170 -11.65 19.60 12.06
C LYS A 170 -10.98 20.57 11.08
N PHE A 171 -11.16 20.33 9.79
CA PHE A 171 -10.96 21.33 8.76
C PHE A 171 -12.01 22.42 8.96
N SER A 172 -11.65 23.49 9.68
CA SER A 172 -12.40 24.74 9.64
C SER A 172 -12.00 25.47 8.37
N LEU A 173 -12.71 25.19 7.27
CA LEU A 173 -12.64 25.99 6.06
C LEU A 173 -13.77 27.02 6.14
N ASP A 174 -13.54 28.10 6.87
CA ASP A 174 -14.29 29.35 6.71
C ASP A 174 -13.36 30.51 7.10
N GLY A 175 -12.92 31.23 6.07
CA GLY A 175 -12.22 32.51 6.14
C GLY A 175 -12.80 33.35 5.00
N GLU A 176 -13.40 34.46 5.38
CA GLU A 176 -14.43 35.20 4.65
C GLU A 176 -13.97 35.89 3.35
N LYS A 177 -14.92 35.92 2.41
CA LYS A 177 -15.25 36.83 1.31
C LYS A 177 -14.29 37.99 0.94
N ASN A 178 -14.13 38.18 -0.38
CA ASN A 178 -14.36 39.48 -1.05
C ASN A 178 -14.70 39.32 -2.55
N GLY A 179 -15.85 39.90 -2.95
CA GLY A 179 -16.29 40.36 -4.30
C GLY A 179 -16.31 39.36 -5.48
N ASP A 180 -17.29 39.28 -6.38
CA ASP A 180 -18.34 40.20 -6.84
C ASP A 180 -19.28 39.43 -7.81
N GLY A 181 -20.54 39.87 -7.93
CA GLY A 181 -21.34 39.75 -9.16
C GLY A 181 -22.29 38.57 -9.38
N GLY A 182 -23.59 38.78 -9.10
CA GLY A 182 -24.67 38.34 -10.01
C GLY A 182 -25.75 37.38 -9.47
N ASN A 183 -26.91 37.96 -9.12
CA ASN A 183 -28.32 37.51 -9.25
C ASN A 183 -28.66 35.99 -9.29
N ASP A 184 -29.68 35.47 -8.61
CA ASP A 184 -31.03 36.02 -8.46
C ASP A 184 -31.83 35.41 -7.28
N ASN A 185 -32.87 36.15 -6.91
CA ASN A 185 -33.68 36.08 -5.68
C ASN A 185 -34.61 34.85 -5.52
N SER A 186 -34.81 34.42 -4.27
CA SER A 186 -36.14 34.47 -3.61
C SER A 186 -36.02 34.23 -2.09
N PHE A 187 -36.53 35.22 -1.34
CA PHE A 187 -36.65 35.27 0.11
C PHE A 187 -37.93 34.56 0.56
N ASP A 188 -37.90 33.90 1.73
CA ASP A 188 -39.03 33.91 2.66
C ASP A 188 -38.52 34.02 4.12
N PRO A 189 -38.84 35.11 4.85
CA PRO A 189 -38.39 35.34 6.22
C PRO A 189 -39.55 35.17 7.22
N ASN A 190 -39.46 34.17 8.12
CA ASN A 190 -39.83 34.25 9.55
C ASN A 190 -40.04 32.85 10.16
N GLY A 191 -39.16 32.46 11.10
CA GLY A 191 -39.31 31.27 11.94
C GLY A 191 -38.04 30.96 12.75
N ASN A 192 -38.03 31.47 13.98
CA ASN A 192 -37.06 31.39 15.10
C ASN A 192 -35.81 30.46 15.03
N PRO A 193 -34.66 30.89 15.59
CA PRO A 193 -33.43 30.12 15.65
C PRO A 193 -33.38 29.31 16.95
N ASP A 194 -33.71 28.02 16.89
CA ASP A 194 -33.20 27.00 17.83
C ASP A 194 -33.53 25.62 17.25
N GLY A 195 -32.53 25.00 16.61
CA GLY A 195 -32.69 23.72 15.91
C GLY A 195 -31.35 22.99 15.78
N ASN A 196 -31.24 21.91 16.55
CA ASN A 196 -30.05 21.09 16.81
C ASN A 196 -29.21 20.69 15.58
N ALA A 197 -27.89 20.59 15.82
CA ALA A 197 -26.86 20.07 14.91
C ALA A 197 -27.13 18.66 14.34
N THR A 198 -28.15 17.95 14.85
CA THR A 198 -28.59 16.63 14.42
C THR A 198 -29.26 16.62 13.03
N ASP A 199 -29.93 17.70 12.63
CA ASP A 199 -30.65 17.75 11.33
C ASP A 199 -29.71 17.92 10.13
N ARG A 200 -28.52 18.52 10.34
CA ARG A 200 -27.47 18.62 9.31
C ARG A 200 -26.77 17.29 9.07
N SER A 201 -26.63 16.46 10.11
CA SER A 201 -26.09 15.10 10.01
C SER A 201 -27.02 14.19 9.21
N ALA A 202 -28.33 14.28 9.45
CA ALA A 202 -29.34 13.50 8.74
C ALA A 202 -29.44 13.87 7.25
N LYS A 203 -29.25 15.14 6.89
CA LYS A 203 -29.19 15.58 5.48
C LYS A 203 -27.92 15.12 4.78
N LEU A 204 -26.78 15.06 5.49
CA LEU A 204 -25.52 14.55 4.96
C LEU A 204 -25.57 13.03 4.75
N GLU A 205 -26.14 12.28 5.70
CA GLU A 205 -26.38 10.85 5.58
C GLU A 205 -27.31 10.53 4.42
N ASN A 206 -28.38 11.30 4.23
CA ASN A 206 -29.29 11.12 3.09
C ASN A 206 -28.64 11.45 1.74
N ALA A 207 -27.72 12.42 1.69
CA ALA A 207 -26.93 12.72 0.49
C ALA A 207 -25.91 11.60 0.17
N VAL A 208 -25.26 11.03 1.18
CA VAL A 208 -24.33 9.90 1.05
C VAL A 208 -25.06 8.61 0.65
N LEU A 209 -26.26 8.39 1.19
CA LEU A 209 -27.16 7.30 0.77
C LEU A 209 -27.62 7.49 -0.69
N SER A 210 -27.82 8.72 -1.16
CA SER A 210 -28.15 9.00 -2.58
C SER A 210 -26.98 8.67 -3.52
N TRP A 211 -25.73 8.90 -3.10
CA TRP A 211 -24.53 8.55 -3.87
C TRP A 211 -24.25 7.05 -3.91
N SER A 212 -24.50 6.33 -2.81
CA SER A 212 -24.42 4.87 -2.78
C SER A 212 -25.43 4.18 -3.73
N LYS A 213 -26.59 4.82 -3.96
CA LYS A 213 -27.59 4.36 -4.96
C LYS A 213 -27.24 4.70 -6.41
N GLY A 214 -26.35 5.68 -6.65
CA GLY A 214 -25.92 6.09 -7.99
C GLY A 214 -25.01 5.08 -8.68
N ILE A 215 -24.17 4.38 -7.91
CA ILE A 215 -23.24 3.35 -8.43
C ILE A 215 -23.97 2.07 -8.86
N SER A 216 -25.18 1.85 -8.33
CA SER A 216 -26.00 0.68 -8.67
C SER A 216 -26.83 0.83 -9.96
N LYS A 217 -26.76 2.00 -10.64
CA LYS A 217 -27.65 2.34 -11.76
C LYS A 217 -27.09 2.06 -13.16
N ASP A 218 -25.79 1.80 -13.32
CA ASP A 218 -25.18 1.54 -14.63
C ASP A 218 -25.21 0.05 -15.08
N LEU A 219 -25.92 -0.81 -14.34
CA LEU A 219 -26.12 -2.22 -14.72
C LEU A 219 -27.56 -2.59 -15.08
N ARG A 220 -28.41 -1.63 -15.49
CA ARG A 220 -29.77 -1.93 -15.99
C ARG A 220 -30.11 -1.15 -17.25
N ARG A 221 -29.70 -1.67 -18.41
CA ARG A 221 -30.39 -1.40 -19.67
C ARG A 221 -30.60 -2.71 -20.43
N GLY A 222 -31.82 -3.24 -20.31
CA GLY A 222 -32.31 -4.36 -21.12
C GLY A 222 -33.39 -5.16 -20.41
N GLY A 223 -34.65 -4.99 -20.84
CA GLY A 223 -35.74 -5.98 -20.70
C GLY A 223 -36.50 -6.03 -19.38
N SER A 224 -37.83 -6.00 -19.45
CA SER A 224 -38.79 -6.00 -18.35
C SER A 224 -39.33 -7.38 -17.97
N ALA A 225 -39.78 -7.49 -16.71
CA ALA A 225 -40.75 -8.46 -16.15
C ALA A 225 -40.21 -9.91 -15.96
N GLU A 226 -40.37 -10.64 -14.84
CA GLU A 226 -41.31 -10.61 -13.70
C GLU A 226 -40.63 -11.08 -12.39
N LYS A 227 -41.30 -10.85 -11.26
CA LYS A 227 -40.88 -11.17 -9.88
C LYS A 227 -40.62 -12.67 -9.66
N SER A 228 -39.47 -13.00 -9.09
CA SER A 228 -39.36 -14.05 -8.06
C SER A 228 -38.27 -13.66 -7.05
N GLY A 229 -38.58 -13.81 -5.76
CA GLY A 229 -37.68 -13.43 -4.68
C GLY A 229 -36.56 -14.45 -4.50
N GLN A 230 -35.31 -14.00 -4.60
CA GLN A 230 -34.15 -14.73 -4.10
C GLN A 230 -33.17 -13.76 -3.45
N ASN A 231 -32.79 -14.08 -2.21
CA ASN A 231 -31.80 -13.37 -1.40
C ASN A 231 -30.49 -13.19 -2.18
N SER A 232 -30.03 -11.96 -2.30
CA SER A 232 -28.73 -11.62 -2.86
C SER A 232 -27.61 -12.11 -1.94
N ASN A 233 -27.01 -13.25 -2.29
CA ASN A 233 -25.89 -13.91 -1.61
C ASN A 233 -24.54 -13.16 -1.85
N VAL A 234 -24.51 -11.83 -1.66
CA VAL A 234 -23.39 -10.95 -2.10
C VAL A 234 -22.19 -10.94 -1.13
N GLY A 235 -22.13 -11.83 -0.14
CA GLY A 235 -21.07 -11.79 0.89
C GLY A 235 -20.54 -13.13 1.41
N LYS A 236 -20.99 -14.26 0.87
CA LYS A 236 -20.47 -15.57 1.31
C LYS A 236 -19.16 -15.87 0.57
N PHE A 237 -18.05 -15.73 1.28
CA PHE A 237 -16.77 -16.26 0.81
C PHE A 237 -16.90 -17.75 0.53
N PRO A 238 -16.21 -18.28 -0.49
CA PRO A 238 -16.11 -19.72 -0.63
C PRO A 238 -15.45 -20.27 0.65
N PRO A 239 -16.01 -21.33 1.27
CA PRO A 239 -15.37 -21.99 2.38
C PRO A 239 -13.95 -22.40 1.97
N LEU A 240 -12.97 -21.94 2.76
CA LEU A 240 -11.58 -22.25 2.52
C LEU A 240 -11.31 -23.69 2.93
N ARG A 241 -10.67 -24.47 2.05
CA ARG A 241 -10.28 -25.85 2.33
C ARG A 241 -9.19 -25.85 3.40
N SER A 242 -9.33 -26.66 4.44
CA SER A 242 -8.27 -26.81 5.45
C SER A 242 -7.06 -27.49 4.79
N ARG A 243 -5.97 -26.76 4.63
CA ARG A 243 -4.69 -27.28 4.11
C ARG A 243 -3.68 -27.36 5.24
N ASN A 244 -2.82 -28.37 5.22
CA ASN A 244 -1.70 -28.49 6.17
C ASN A 244 -0.49 -27.68 5.71
N ARG A 245 -0.30 -27.57 4.39
CA ARG A 245 0.83 -26.91 3.73
C ARG A 245 0.34 -26.09 2.53
N LEU A 246 1.05 -25.02 2.18
CA LEU A 246 0.71 -24.17 1.02
C LEU A 246 1.91 -23.96 0.12
N PHE A 247 1.76 -24.29 -1.16
CA PHE A 247 2.76 -24.08 -2.20
C PHE A 247 2.37 -22.87 -3.03
N VAL A 248 3.19 -21.83 -2.97
CA VAL A 248 3.01 -20.60 -3.75
C VAL A 248 3.90 -20.69 -4.99
N ILE A 249 3.29 -20.68 -6.16
CA ILE A 249 3.99 -20.67 -7.45
C ILE A 249 4.10 -19.21 -7.89
N ALA A 250 5.26 -18.60 -7.68
CA ALA A 250 5.55 -17.19 -7.99
C ALA A 250 6.68 -17.05 -9.04
N VAL A 251 6.67 -17.96 -10.01
CA VAL A 251 7.70 -18.08 -11.05
C VAL A 251 7.36 -17.14 -12.21
N ASP A 252 8.28 -16.22 -12.51
CA ASP A 252 8.13 -15.27 -13.61
C ASP A 252 8.72 -15.88 -14.90
N CYS A 253 7.88 -16.52 -15.71
CA CYS A 253 8.28 -17.11 -16.99
C CYS A 253 8.06 -16.16 -18.17
N ASP A 254 8.99 -16.18 -19.14
CA ASP A 254 8.85 -15.41 -20.40
C ASP A 254 7.68 -15.91 -21.27
N THR A 255 7.36 -17.20 -21.17
CA THR A 255 6.28 -17.85 -21.95
C THR A 255 5.29 -18.56 -21.04
N THR A 256 4.03 -18.59 -21.47
CA THR A 256 2.98 -19.37 -20.81
C THR A 256 3.26 -20.86 -20.82
N SER A 257 3.93 -21.38 -21.86
CA SER A 257 4.37 -22.78 -21.93
C SER A 257 5.37 -23.13 -20.81
N GLY A 258 6.35 -22.25 -20.55
CA GLY A 258 7.31 -22.44 -19.47
C GLY A 258 6.64 -22.38 -18.11
N LEU A 259 5.68 -21.48 -17.90
CA LEU A 259 4.89 -21.44 -16.67
C LEU A 259 4.10 -22.75 -16.46
N LEU A 260 3.48 -23.29 -17.52
CA LEU A 260 2.75 -24.55 -17.45
C LEU A 260 3.64 -25.73 -17.08
N GLU A 261 4.83 -25.80 -17.69
CA GLU A 261 5.81 -26.85 -17.37
C GLU A 261 6.20 -26.81 -15.90
N MET A 262 6.49 -25.62 -15.35
CA MET A 262 6.83 -25.45 -13.94
C MET A 262 5.66 -25.81 -13.01
N ILE A 263 4.44 -25.41 -13.36
CA ILE A 263 3.24 -25.79 -12.59
C ILE A 263 3.10 -27.31 -12.54
N LYS A 264 3.26 -27.99 -13.68
CA LYS A 264 3.18 -29.47 -13.73
C LYS A 264 4.27 -30.12 -12.89
N VAL A 265 5.51 -29.66 -13.00
CA VAL A 265 6.62 -30.20 -12.20
C VAL A 265 6.37 -30.04 -10.70
N ILE A 266 5.88 -28.88 -10.25
CA ILE A 266 5.55 -28.64 -8.84
C ILE A 266 4.33 -29.46 -8.38
N PHE A 267 3.33 -29.58 -9.24
CA PHE A 267 2.14 -30.40 -8.97
C PHE A 267 2.49 -31.89 -8.85
N ASP A 268 3.36 -32.38 -9.71
CA ASP A 268 3.83 -33.77 -9.69
C ASP A 268 4.74 -34.02 -8.49
N ALA A 269 5.59 -33.05 -8.12
CA ALA A 269 6.44 -33.13 -6.93
C ALA A 269 5.64 -33.19 -5.61
N ALA A 270 4.45 -32.58 -5.57
CA ALA A 270 3.54 -32.70 -4.43
C ALA A 270 2.85 -34.08 -4.36
N GLY A 271 2.87 -34.86 -5.44
CA GLY A 271 2.46 -36.26 -5.48
C GLY A 271 1.10 -36.55 -4.84
N GLU A 272 1.06 -37.56 -3.97
CA GLU A 272 -0.16 -38.02 -3.30
C GLU A 272 -0.74 -36.97 -2.34
N GLU A 273 0.08 -36.12 -1.71
CA GLU A 273 -0.37 -35.05 -0.81
C GLU A 273 -1.25 -34.00 -1.53
N ARG A 274 -1.06 -33.81 -2.84
CA ARG A 274 -1.97 -33.00 -3.67
C ARG A 274 -3.33 -33.68 -3.82
N THR A 275 -3.36 -35.00 -4.05
CA THR A 275 -4.60 -35.75 -4.23
C THR A 275 -5.39 -35.93 -2.94
N GLU A 276 -4.70 -36.09 -1.81
CA GLU A 276 -5.26 -36.09 -0.46
C GLU A 276 -5.79 -34.70 -0.05
N GLY A 277 -5.32 -33.64 -0.73
CA GLY A 277 -5.68 -32.27 -0.45
C GLY A 277 -5.01 -31.68 0.79
N SER A 278 -3.94 -32.30 1.28
CA SER A 278 -3.15 -31.79 2.41
C SER A 278 -2.27 -30.59 2.01
N VAL A 279 -1.85 -30.52 0.74
CA VAL A 279 -1.15 -29.37 0.14
C VAL A 279 -2.13 -28.53 -0.68
N GLY A 280 -2.17 -27.21 -0.39
CA GLY A 280 -2.87 -26.24 -1.23
C GLY A 280 -1.92 -25.45 -2.13
N PHE A 281 -2.46 -24.83 -3.17
CA PHE A 281 -1.67 -24.13 -4.19
C PHE A 281 -2.14 -22.69 -4.38
N ILE A 282 -1.19 -21.76 -4.52
CA ILE A 282 -1.46 -20.36 -4.82
C ILE A 282 -0.67 -19.98 -6.06
N LEU A 283 -1.33 -19.45 -7.08
CA LEU A 283 -0.66 -18.92 -8.26
C LEU A 283 -0.43 -17.42 -8.07
N SER A 284 0.83 -16.96 -8.07
CA SER A 284 1.19 -15.55 -7.91
C SER A 284 1.90 -15.02 -9.15
N THR A 285 1.28 -14.06 -9.85
CA THR A 285 1.79 -13.57 -11.14
C THR A 285 1.53 -12.08 -11.35
N SER A 286 2.17 -11.49 -12.36
CA SER A 286 1.87 -10.15 -12.87
C SER A 286 0.68 -10.12 -13.84
N MET A 287 0.09 -11.27 -14.17
CA MET A 287 -1.01 -11.40 -15.12
C MET A 287 -2.33 -10.89 -14.52
N THR A 288 -3.21 -10.41 -15.39
CA THR A 288 -4.61 -10.11 -15.04
C THR A 288 -5.41 -11.40 -14.85
N ILE A 289 -6.55 -11.32 -14.18
CA ILE A 289 -7.43 -12.50 -14.02
C ILE A 289 -7.93 -13.05 -15.37
N SER A 290 -8.17 -12.17 -16.34
CA SER A 290 -8.57 -12.55 -17.70
C SER A 290 -7.46 -13.30 -18.43
N GLU A 291 -6.20 -12.88 -18.26
CA GLU A 291 -5.03 -13.59 -18.80
C GLU A 291 -4.87 -14.96 -18.12
N ILE A 292 -5.08 -15.05 -16.81
CA ILE A 292 -5.06 -16.33 -16.08
C ILE A 292 -6.16 -17.26 -16.58
N GLN A 293 -7.39 -16.76 -16.80
CA GLN A 293 -8.48 -17.57 -17.33
C GLN A 293 -8.15 -18.14 -18.72
N SER A 294 -7.56 -17.32 -19.60
CA SER A 294 -7.08 -17.76 -20.91
C SER A 294 -5.94 -18.79 -20.81
N PHE A 295 -5.02 -18.58 -19.87
CA PHE A 295 -3.93 -19.51 -19.58
C PHE A 295 -4.45 -20.86 -19.09
N LEU A 296 -5.36 -20.90 -18.11
CA LEU A 296 -5.95 -22.14 -17.60
C LEU A 296 -6.71 -22.90 -18.70
N SER A 297 -7.49 -22.17 -19.51
CA SER A 297 -8.25 -22.75 -20.62
C SER A 297 -7.35 -23.39 -21.68
N SER A 298 -6.23 -22.73 -22.01
CA SER A 298 -5.27 -23.23 -23.01
C SER A 298 -4.34 -24.32 -22.48
N SER A 299 -4.14 -24.39 -21.16
CA SER A 299 -3.26 -25.37 -20.51
C SER A 299 -3.97 -26.64 -20.04
N GLY A 300 -5.31 -26.64 -20.03
CA GLY A 300 -6.12 -27.75 -19.53
C GLY A 300 -6.16 -27.86 -18.00
N LEU A 301 -5.79 -26.79 -17.30
CA LEU A 301 -5.85 -26.71 -15.83
C LEU A 301 -7.22 -26.21 -15.37
N SER A 302 -7.70 -26.74 -14.25
CA SER A 302 -8.95 -26.29 -13.63
C SER A 302 -8.70 -25.08 -12.73
N PRO A 303 -9.60 -24.09 -12.69
CA PRO A 303 -9.54 -23.03 -11.68
C PRO A 303 -9.48 -23.56 -10.24
N ASN A 304 -10.05 -24.73 -9.98
CA ASN A 304 -10.07 -25.38 -8.67
C ASN A 304 -8.78 -26.14 -8.31
N ASP A 305 -7.79 -26.21 -9.22
CA ASP A 305 -6.46 -26.74 -8.92
C ASP A 305 -5.67 -25.82 -7.96
N PHE A 306 -6.09 -24.56 -7.82
CA PHE A 306 -5.47 -23.57 -6.94
C PHE A 306 -6.49 -23.07 -5.91
N ASP A 307 -6.04 -22.82 -4.69
CA ASP A 307 -6.85 -22.28 -3.60
C ASP A 307 -6.95 -20.74 -3.67
N ALA A 308 -5.96 -20.06 -4.25
CA ALA A 308 -6.01 -18.61 -4.50
C ALA A 308 -5.12 -18.18 -5.67
N TYR A 309 -5.43 -17.00 -6.21
CA TYR A 309 -4.72 -16.34 -7.30
C TYR A 309 -4.34 -14.93 -6.88
N ILE A 310 -3.04 -14.63 -6.90
CA ILE A 310 -2.50 -13.28 -6.71
C ILE A 310 -2.18 -12.75 -8.11
N CYS A 311 -2.91 -11.72 -8.51
CA CYS A 311 -2.90 -11.16 -9.87
C CYS A 311 -2.33 -9.74 -9.87
N ASN A 312 -2.03 -9.22 -11.07
CA ASN A 312 -1.65 -7.82 -11.28
C ASN A 312 -0.51 -7.35 -10.35
N SER A 313 0.51 -8.21 -10.19
CA SER A 313 1.68 -7.97 -9.33
C SER A 313 1.33 -7.78 -7.84
N GLY A 314 0.22 -8.36 -7.39
CA GLY A 314 -0.24 -8.32 -6.01
C GLY A 314 -1.24 -7.23 -5.68
N SER A 315 -1.84 -6.60 -6.68
CA SER A 315 -2.96 -5.67 -6.48
C SER A 315 -4.31 -6.35 -6.33
N ASP A 316 -4.45 -7.56 -6.87
CA ASP A 316 -5.72 -8.25 -6.89
C ASP A 316 -5.55 -9.67 -6.34
N LEU A 317 -6.54 -10.11 -5.56
CA LEU A 317 -6.59 -11.44 -4.96
C LEU A 317 -7.93 -12.07 -5.32
N TYR A 318 -7.87 -13.27 -5.89
CA TYR A 318 -9.05 -14.04 -6.30
C TYR A 318 -9.03 -15.44 -5.73
N TYR A 319 -10.22 -15.98 -5.50
CA TYR A 319 -10.44 -17.37 -5.11
C TYR A 319 -11.26 -18.07 -6.20
N PRO A 320 -11.07 -19.39 -6.42
CA PRO A 320 -11.95 -20.14 -7.30
C PRO A 320 -13.38 -20.16 -6.77
N SER A 321 -14.35 -20.08 -7.66
CA SER A 321 -15.76 -20.21 -7.30
C SER A 321 -16.16 -21.68 -7.17
N LEU A 322 -17.02 -21.97 -6.18
CA LEU A 322 -17.64 -23.29 -6.03
C LEU A 322 -18.72 -23.56 -7.08
N ASN A 323 -19.33 -22.50 -7.63
CA ASN A 323 -20.38 -22.57 -8.63
C ASN A 323 -19.88 -21.94 -9.94
N PRO A 324 -19.29 -22.73 -10.85
CA PRO A 324 -18.65 -22.20 -12.07
C PRO A 324 -19.64 -21.68 -13.12
N GLU A 325 -20.94 -21.95 -13.00
CA GLU A 325 -21.94 -21.54 -14.01
C GLU A 325 -22.17 -20.01 -14.06
N ASP A 326 -22.02 -19.31 -12.94
CA ASP A 326 -22.20 -17.84 -12.89
C ASP A 326 -20.88 -17.07 -13.00
N ARG A 327 -19.85 -17.49 -12.25
CA ARG A 327 -18.52 -16.86 -12.21
C ARG A 327 -17.47 -17.89 -11.84
N LEU A 328 -16.36 -17.94 -12.57
CA LEU A 328 -15.23 -18.84 -12.27
C LEU A 328 -14.39 -18.37 -11.07
N PHE A 329 -14.34 -17.06 -10.82
CA PHE A 329 -13.49 -16.46 -9.78
C PHE A 329 -14.28 -15.46 -8.93
N VAL A 330 -13.91 -15.38 -7.65
CA VAL A 330 -14.44 -14.44 -6.67
C VAL A 330 -13.30 -13.56 -6.17
N GLY A 331 -13.37 -12.25 -6.41
CA GLY A 331 -12.36 -11.30 -5.93
C GLY A 331 -12.51 -10.96 -4.45
N ASP A 332 -11.39 -10.78 -3.75
CA ASP A 332 -11.36 -10.38 -2.34
C ASP A 332 -11.46 -8.85 -2.18
N LEU A 333 -12.68 -8.37 -1.96
CA LEU A 333 -12.94 -6.93 -1.74
C LEU A 333 -12.31 -6.38 -0.44
N TYR A 334 -12.03 -7.24 0.56
CA TYR A 334 -11.37 -6.81 1.79
C TYR A 334 -9.88 -6.61 1.56
N PHE A 335 -9.29 -7.39 0.64
CA PHE A 335 -7.93 -7.14 0.19
C PHE A 335 -7.81 -5.77 -0.49
N HIS A 336 -8.77 -5.40 -1.34
CA HIS A 336 -8.84 -4.04 -1.92
C HIS A 336 -8.91 -2.97 -0.84
N SER A 337 -9.79 -3.14 0.16
CA SER A 337 -9.89 -2.22 1.30
C SER A 337 -8.59 -2.13 2.12
N HIS A 338 -7.78 -3.19 2.11
CA HIS A 338 -6.48 -3.22 2.78
C HIS A 338 -5.41 -2.41 2.03
N ILE A 339 -5.44 -2.43 0.70
CA ILE A 339 -4.40 -1.79 -0.13
C ILE A 339 -4.78 -0.38 -0.61
N GLU A 340 -6.06 0.00 -0.58
CA GLU A 340 -6.57 1.26 -1.15
C GLU A 340 -6.15 2.52 -0.40
N TYR A 341 -5.49 2.40 0.75
CA TYR A 341 -5.13 3.54 1.59
C TYR A 341 -4.35 4.61 0.82
N ARG A 342 -4.99 5.77 0.60
CA ARG A 342 -4.47 6.91 -0.16
C ARG A 342 -4.09 6.57 -1.61
N TRP A 343 -4.72 5.56 -2.19
CA TRP A 343 -4.63 5.31 -3.63
C TRP A 343 -5.24 6.47 -4.41
N GLY A 344 -4.52 6.98 -5.42
CA GLY A 344 -4.89 8.21 -6.11
C GLY A 344 -5.96 8.06 -7.21
N GLY A 345 -6.42 6.82 -7.47
CA GLY A 345 -7.48 6.53 -8.42
C GLY A 345 -7.28 7.19 -9.80
N GLU A 346 -8.37 7.69 -10.36
CA GLU A 346 -8.39 8.33 -11.70
C GLU A 346 -7.47 9.57 -11.79
N GLY A 347 -7.28 10.31 -10.70
CA GLY A 347 -6.35 11.46 -10.66
C GLY A 347 -4.89 11.03 -10.85
N LEU A 348 -4.51 9.92 -10.21
CA LEU A 348 -3.22 9.27 -10.43
C LEU A 348 -3.12 8.74 -11.86
N ARG A 349 -4.14 8.03 -12.35
CA ARG A 349 -4.17 7.49 -13.73
C ARG A 349 -3.88 8.57 -14.77
N LYS A 350 -4.59 9.70 -14.71
CA LYS A 350 -4.37 10.84 -15.63
C LYS A 350 -2.93 11.36 -15.59
N THR A 351 -2.35 11.44 -14.39
CA THR A 351 -0.95 11.87 -14.21
C THR A 351 0.02 10.88 -14.84
N LEU A 352 -0.21 9.58 -14.66
CA LEU A 352 0.62 8.52 -15.24
C LEU A 352 0.50 8.45 -16.77
N VAL A 353 -0.70 8.61 -17.32
CA VAL A 353 -0.91 8.67 -18.78
C VAL A 353 -0.16 9.85 -19.39
N ARG A 354 -0.22 11.03 -18.74
CA ARG A 354 0.56 12.21 -19.15
C ARG A 354 2.07 11.96 -19.07
N TRP A 355 2.54 11.31 -18.01
CA TRP A 355 3.94 10.90 -17.88
C TRP A 355 4.37 9.95 -19.00
N ALA A 356 3.56 8.93 -19.31
CA ALA A 356 3.83 7.98 -20.40
C ALA A 356 3.92 8.71 -21.75
N GLY A 357 3.00 9.64 -22.02
CA GLY A 357 3.04 10.49 -23.21
C GLY A 357 4.27 11.42 -23.31
N SER A 358 4.84 11.83 -22.17
CA SER A 358 6.08 12.62 -22.14
C SER A 358 7.36 11.80 -22.35
N THR A 359 7.26 10.46 -22.28
CA THR A 359 8.37 9.53 -22.41
C THR A 359 8.53 9.11 -23.87
N THR A 360 9.10 10.00 -24.69
CA THR A 360 9.35 9.76 -26.12
C THR A 360 10.82 9.52 -26.42
N ASP A 361 11.08 8.77 -27.48
CA ASP A 361 12.43 8.56 -28.00
C ASP A 361 12.93 9.85 -28.68
N LYS A 362 13.67 10.68 -27.94
CA LYS A 362 14.24 11.93 -28.48
C LYS A 362 15.39 11.71 -29.47
N LYS A 363 15.86 10.46 -29.66
CA LYS A 363 17.01 10.12 -30.51
C LYS A 363 16.62 9.41 -31.82
N GLY A 364 15.41 8.87 -31.92
CA GLY A 364 14.88 8.24 -33.14
C GLY A 364 14.23 9.25 -34.09
N GLN A 365 14.28 8.99 -35.40
CA GLN A 365 13.62 9.81 -36.44
C GLN A 365 12.08 9.71 -36.41
N SER A 366 11.50 8.80 -35.61
CA SER A 366 10.06 8.72 -35.34
C SER A 366 9.78 9.06 -33.86
N ASN A 367 8.79 9.93 -33.65
CA ASN A 367 8.36 10.41 -32.32
C ASN A 367 7.55 9.33 -31.58
N GLU A 368 8.07 8.11 -31.52
CA GLU A 368 7.39 6.95 -30.95
C GLU A 368 7.44 6.97 -29.41
N GLN A 369 6.30 6.67 -28.80
CA GLN A 369 6.17 6.55 -27.36
C GLN A 369 6.90 5.28 -26.87
N ILE A 370 7.79 5.45 -25.89
CA ILE A 370 8.53 4.34 -25.26
C ILE A 370 7.58 3.50 -24.39
N VAL A 371 6.63 4.18 -23.74
CA VAL A 371 5.62 3.61 -22.85
C VAL A 371 4.24 4.06 -23.33
N SER A 372 3.32 3.11 -23.51
CA SER A 372 1.95 3.39 -23.91
C SER A 372 0.96 2.78 -22.90
N PRO A 373 -0.15 3.46 -22.55
CA PRO A 373 -1.18 2.89 -21.66
C PRO A 373 -1.74 1.59 -22.22
N ALA A 374 -1.94 0.59 -21.36
CA ALA A 374 -2.60 -0.66 -21.70
C ALA A 374 -3.95 -0.72 -20.97
N GLU A 375 -4.95 -0.03 -21.51
CA GLU A 375 -6.25 0.13 -20.85
C GLU A 375 -6.96 -1.21 -20.63
N GLN A 376 -6.84 -2.17 -21.56
CA GLN A 376 -7.47 -3.48 -21.43
C GLN A 376 -6.85 -4.34 -20.31
N LEU A 377 -5.64 -4.00 -19.85
CA LEU A 377 -4.91 -4.70 -18.80
C LEU A 377 -4.96 -3.96 -17.46
N SER A 378 -5.55 -2.76 -17.44
CA SER A 378 -5.64 -1.95 -16.23
C SER A 378 -6.88 -2.33 -15.41
N THR A 379 -6.73 -2.36 -14.09
CA THR A 379 -7.80 -2.55 -13.11
C THR A 379 -7.88 -1.32 -12.19
N ASP A 380 -8.86 -1.32 -11.28
CA ASP A 380 -9.05 -0.22 -10.31
C ASP A 380 -7.81 0.02 -9.43
N TYR A 381 -7.05 -1.05 -9.16
CA TYR A 381 -5.84 -1.05 -8.32
C TYR A 381 -4.57 -1.45 -9.07
N CYS A 382 -4.58 -1.49 -10.40
CA CYS A 382 -3.38 -1.71 -11.19
C CYS A 382 -3.46 -0.97 -12.51
N TYR A 383 -2.63 0.06 -12.70
CA TYR A 383 -2.52 0.74 -13.99
C TYR A 383 -1.38 0.14 -14.80
N ALA A 384 -1.74 -0.52 -15.89
CA ALA A 384 -0.81 -1.24 -16.74
C ALA A 384 -0.37 -0.39 -17.94
N PHE A 385 0.91 -0.48 -18.28
CA PHE A 385 1.52 0.17 -19.43
C PHE A 385 2.36 -0.83 -20.21
N LYS A 386 2.28 -0.76 -21.54
CA LYS A 386 3.12 -1.53 -22.45
C LYS A 386 4.42 -0.76 -22.70
N VAL A 387 5.55 -1.44 -22.56
CA VAL A 387 6.89 -0.92 -22.78
C VAL A 387 7.40 -1.49 -24.11
N ARG A 388 7.63 -0.64 -25.11
CA ARG A 388 8.04 -1.08 -26.45
C ARG A 388 9.54 -1.29 -26.58
N LYS A 389 10.32 -0.41 -25.95
CA LYS A 389 11.79 -0.41 -25.97
C LYS A 389 12.32 -0.45 -24.54
N ALA A 390 12.50 -1.67 -23.98
CA ALA A 390 12.92 -1.85 -22.58
C ALA A 390 14.24 -1.12 -22.25
N GLY A 391 15.23 -1.14 -23.14
CA GLY A 391 16.51 -0.45 -22.94
C GLY A 391 16.47 1.08 -22.97
N LEU A 392 15.36 1.68 -23.43
CA LEU A 392 15.14 3.14 -23.37
C LEU A 392 14.13 3.54 -22.28
N ALA A 393 13.51 2.57 -21.62
CA ALA A 393 12.61 2.84 -20.52
C ALA A 393 13.42 3.40 -19.32
N PRO A 394 12.85 4.37 -18.57
CA PRO A 394 13.55 4.93 -17.43
C PRO A 394 13.81 3.85 -16.38
N PRO A 395 15.01 3.82 -15.76
CA PRO A 395 15.29 2.90 -14.67
C PRO A 395 14.27 3.04 -13.54
N LEU A 396 13.92 1.91 -12.92
CA LEU A 396 12.89 1.88 -11.88
C LEU A 396 13.17 2.84 -10.72
N LYS A 397 14.45 3.03 -10.36
CA LYS A 397 14.90 3.96 -9.33
C LYS A 397 14.49 5.41 -9.65
N GLU A 398 14.69 5.84 -10.89
CA GLU A 398 14.31 7.20 -11.32
C GLU A 398 12.79 7.35 -11.40
N LEU A 399 12.07 6.31 -11.84
CA LEU A 399 10.62 6.31 -11.85
C LEU A 399 10.03 6.43 -10.44
N ARG A 400 10.53 5.62 -9.48
CA ARG A 400 10.15 5.72 -8.06
C ARG A 400 10.47 7.09 -7.49
N LYS A 401 11.63 7.68 -7.83
CA LYS A 401 12.03 9.03 -7.40
C LYS A 401 11.08 10.09 -7.95
N LEU A 402 10.74 10.04 -9.24
CA LEU A 402 9.80 10.97 -9.88
C LEU A 402 8.44 10.93 -9.20
N MET A 403 7.89 9.73 -9.01
CA MET A 403 6.59 9.54 -8.35
C MET A 403 6.60 10.08 -6.91
N ARG A 404 7.68 9.82 -6.15
CA ARG A 404 7.84 10.34 -4.78
C ARG A 404 7.93 11.86 -4.72
N ILE A 405 8.68 12.50 -5.64
CA ILE A 405 8.78 13.96 -5.72
C ILE A 405 7.42 14.59 -6.00
N GLN A 406 6.59 13.94 -6.81
CA GLN A 406 5.21 14.36 -7.10
C GLN A 406 4.20 13.93 -6.02
N ALA A 407 4.67 13.37 -4.90
CA ALA A 407 3.84 12.84 -3.82
C ALA A 407 2.80 11.78 -4.25
N LEU A 408 3.04 11.10 -5.38
CA LEU A 408 2.18 10.02 -5.86
C LEU A 408 2.40 8.77 -4.98
N ARG A 409 1.30 8.26 -4.39
CA ARG A 409 1.30 7.11 -3.48
C ARG A 409 1.11 5.80 -4.25
N CYS A 410 2.13 5.43 -5.01
CA CYS A 410 2.10 4.21 -5.83
C CYS A 410 3.48 3.55 -5.93
N HIS A 411 3.46 2.29 -6.39
CA HIS A 411 4.63 1.49 -6.67
C HIS A 411 4.64 1.05 -8.14
N PRO A 412 5.61 1.53 -8.93
CA PRO A 412 5.86 0.99 -10.25
C PRO A 412 6.62 -0.35 -10.12
N ILE A 413 6.26 -1.31 -10.96
CA ILE A 413 6.87 -2.64 -11.06
C ILE A 413 7.00 -2.99 -12.54
N TYR A 414 8.24 -3.19 -13.01
CA TYR A 414 8.45 -3.81 -14.32
C TYR A 414 8.28 -5.31 -14.20
N CYS A 415 7.53 -5.87 -15.13
CA CYS A 415 7.20 -7.30 -15.23
C CYS A 415 7.29 -7.77 -16.69
N GLN A 416 7.15 -9.09 -16.91
CA GLN A 416 7.26 -9.72 -18.23
C GLN A 416 8.56 -9.31 -18.94
N ASN A 417 9.68 -9.48 -18.25
CA ASN A 417 11.02 -9.13 -18.74
C ASN A 417 11.14 -7.67 -19.23
N GLY A 418 10.40 -6.77 -18.59
CA GLY A 418 10.45 -5.33 -18.84
C GLY A 418 9.59 -4.85 -20.00
N THR A 419 8.77 -5.73 -20.58
CA THR A 419 7.79 -5.38 -21.63
C THR A 419 6.50 -4.79 -21.08
N ARG A 420 6.26 -4.94 -19.77
CA ARG A 420 5.10 -4.38 -19.06
C ARG A 420 5.54 -3.63 -17.82
N LEU A 421 4.85 -2.53 -17.54
CA LEU A 421 4.97 -1.75 -16.32
C LEU A 421 3.60 -1.71 -15.64
N ASN A 422 3.52 -2.28 -14.45
CA ASN A 422 2.35 -2.20 -13.58
C ASN A 422 2.60 -1.10 -12.55
N VAL A 423 1.61 -0.24 -12.31
CA VAL A 423 1.62 0.76 -11.23
C VAL A 423 0.52 0.41 -10.25
N ILE A 424 0.92 0.03 -9.04
CA ILE A 424 0.05 -0.53 -8.01
C ILE A 424 0.04 0.33 -6.74
N PRO A 425 -0.92 0.14 -5.81
CA PRO A 425 -0.93 0.83 -4.52
C PRO A 425 0.37 0.61 -3.73
N VAL A 426 0.69 1.57 -2.86
CA VAL A 426 1.91 1.50 -2.03
C VAL A 426 1.90 0.33 -1.04
N LEU A 427 0.72 -0.18 -0.70
CA LEU A 427 0.51 -1.32 0.20
C LEU A 427 0.26 -2.64 -0.55
N ALA A 428 0.37 -2.63 -1.88
CA ALA A 428 0.23 -3.80 -2.72
C ALA A 428 1.60 -4.31 -3.21
N SER A 429 1.77 -5.62 -3.16
CA SER A 429 2.86 -6.39 -3.80
C SER A 429 2.54 -7.88 -3.65
N ARG A 430 3.19 -8.74 -4.44
CA ARG A 430 3.04 -10.20 -4.30
C ARG A 430 3.36 -10.66 -2.87
N SER A 431 4.43 -10.12 -2.28
CA SER A 431 4.83 -10.43 -0.89
C SER A 431 3.81 -9.95 0.17
N GLN A 432 3.21 -8.77 -0.01
CA GLN A 432 2.18 -8.26 0.91
C GLN A 432 0.88 -9.05 0.77
N ALA A 433 0.51 -9.49 -0.44
CA ALA A 433 -0.63 -10.37 -0.64
C ALA A 433 -0.46 -11.70 0.11
N LEU A 434 0.74 -12.30 0.13
CA LEU A 434 1.01 -13.50 0.93
C LEU A 434 0.88 -13.26 2.44
N ARG A 435 1.35 -12.10 2.94
CA ARG A 435 1.14 -11.72 4.34
C ARG A 435 -0.32 -11.46 4.66
N TYR A 436 -1.07 -10.88 3.72
CA TYR A 436 -2.51 -10.74 3.87
C TYR A 436 -3.17 -12.11 3.98
N LEU A 437 -2.76 -13.11 3.18
CA LEU A 437 -3.25 -14.48 3.33
C LEU A 437 -2.90 -15.08 4.69
N TYR A 438 -1.74 -14.81 5.29
CA TYR A 438 -1.48 -15.18 6.70
C TYR A 438 -2.52 -14.59 7.66
N VAL A 439 -2.84 -13.30 7.55
CA VAL A 439 -3.84 -12.66 8.42
C VAL A 439 -5.24 -13.18 8.10
N ARG A 440 -5.54 -13.35 6.82
CA ARG A 440 -6.86 -13.71 6.31
C ARG A 440 -7.15 -15.17 6.46
N TRP A 441 -6.17 -16.06 6.47
CA TRP A 441 -6.37 -17.50 6.64
C TRP A 441 -5.99 -17.90 8.08
N GLY A 442 -5.08 -17.18 8.74
CA GLY A 442 -4.47 -17.64 9.99
C GLY A 442 -3.52 -18.82 9.75
N PHE A 443 -3.06 -18.98 8.50
CA PHE A 443 -2.15 -20.04 8.10
C PHE A 443 -0.71 -19.62 8.38
N GLU A 444 0.03 -20.40 9.16
CA GLU A 444 1.41 -20.09 9.55
C GLU A 444 2.35 -19.98 8.35
N LEU A 445 3.09 -18.86 8.24
CA LEU A 445 4.02 -18.61 7.14
C LEU A 445 5.13 -19.68 7.05
N SER A 446 5.54 -20.29 8.15
CA SER A 446 6.57 -21.34 8.19
C SER A 446 6.17 -22.61 7.44
N LYS A 447 4.86 -22.84 7.24
CA LYS A 447 4.28 -23.96 6.48
C LYS A 447 4.04 -23.62 5.01
N MET A 448 4.40 -22.41 4.58
CA MET A 448 4.36 -22.01 3.18
C MET A 448 5.70 -22.33 2.50
N VAL A 449 5.64 -22.84 1.27
CA VAL A 449 6.77 -23.01 0.37
C VAL A 449 6.53 -22.12 -0.84
N VAL A 450 7.45 -21.20 -1.12
CA VAL A 450 7.35 -20.24 -2.23
C VAL A 450 8.37 -20.60 -3.30
N PHE A 451 7.87 -21.01 -4.46
CA PHE A 451 8.67 -21.32 -5.64
C PHE A 451 8.87 -20.05 -6.47
N VAL A 452 10.12 -19.73 -6.74
CA VAL A 452 10.50 -18.57 -7.55
C VAL A 452 11.54 -18.98 -8.60
N GLY A 453 11.63 -18.23 -9.70
CA GLY A 453 12.70 -18.40 -10.68
C GLY A 453 14.04 -17.86 -10.17
N GLU A 454 15.13 -18.05 -10.91
CA GLU A 454 16.44 -17.47 -10.58
C GLU A 454 16.44 -15.94 -10.71
N CYS A 455 15.70 -15.44 -11.70
CA CYS A 455 15.44 -14.03 -11.94
C CYS A 455 13.95 -13.85 -12.21
N GLY A 456 13.45 -12.63 -12.00
CA GLY A 456 12.05 -12.32 -12.26
C GLY A 456 11.79 -10.82 -12.32
N ASP A 457 10.55 -10.46 -12.02
CA ASP A 457 10.06 -9.09 -11.98
C ASP A 457 10.83 -8.25 -10.94
N THR A 458 10.64 -6.93 -10.97
CA THR A 458 11.36 -6.02 -10.05
C THR A 458 10.97 -6.12 -8.56
N ASP A 459 9.97 -6.94 -8.24
CA ASP A 459 9.53 -7.26 -6.87
C ASP A 459 9.98 -8.67 -6.41
N TYR A 460 10.69 -9.43 -7.26
CA TYR A 460 11.20 -10.78 -7.00
C TYR A 460 11.89 -10.93 -5.63
N GLU A 461 12.76 -9.98 -5.27
CA GLU A 461 13.52 -9.98 -4.02
C GLU A 461 12.61 -10.05 -2.78
N GLY A 462 11.41 -9.45 -2.85
CA GLY A 462 10.45 -9.44 -1.75
C GLY A 462 9.79 -10.79 -1.48
N LEU A 463 9.90 -11.75 -2.40
CA LEU A 463 9.31 -13.09 -2.30
C LEU A 463 10.29 -14.14 -1.78
N VAL A 464 11.60 -13.89 -1.86
CA VAL A 464 12.62 -14.86 -1.48
C VAL A 464 12.95 -14.80 0.02
N GLY A 465 12.79 -13.63 0.65
CA GLY A 465 13.03 -13.45 2.08
C GLY A 465 11.75 -13.64 2.91
N GLY A 466 11.87 -14.30 4.07
CA GLY A 466 10.74 -14.42 5.01
C GLY A 466 10.84 -15.60 5.97
N LEU A 467 9.71 -15.88 6.63
CA LEU A 467 9.53 -17.06 7.48
C LEU A 467 9.15 -18.31 6.68
N HIS A 468 8.61 -18.13 5.47
CA HIS A 468 8.32 -19.21 4.55
C HIS A 468 9.60 -19.80 3.98
N LYS A 469 9.53 -21.04 3.49
CA LYS A 469 10.63 -21.66 2.74
C LYS A 469 10.58 -21.15 1.31
N SER A 470 11.69 -20.70 0.77
CA SER A 470 11.82 -20.27 -0.63
C SER A 470 12.65 -21.28 -1.42
N VAL A 471 12.09 -21.75 -2.53
CA VAL A 471 12.76 -22.65 -3.47
C VAL A 471 13.05 -21.87 -4.75
N ILE A 472 14.33 -21.63 -5.02
CA ILE A 472 14.81 -20.94 -6.21
C ILE A 472 15.08 -21.97 -7.31
N LEU A 473 14.33 -21.91 -8.40
CA LEU A 473 14.47 -22.79 -9.56
C LEU A 473 15.52 -22.21 -10.51
N LYS A 474 16.73 -22.78 -10.53
CA LYS A 474 17.83 -22.32 -11.41
C LYS A 474 17.49 -22.51 -12.88
N GLY A 475 17.94 -21.58 -13.73
CA GLY A 475 17.67 -21.57 -15.18
C GLY A 475 16.28 -21.04 -15.57
N VAL A 476 15.33 -20.96 -14.63
CA VAL A 476 14.00 -20.39 -14.89
C VAL A 476 14.06 -18.87 -14.79
N GLY A 477 13.61 -18.18 -15.85
CA GLY A 477 13.71 -16.72 -15.97
C GLY A 477 15.09 -16.20 -16.41
N SER A 478 15.98 -17.09 -16.87
CA SER A 478 17.40 -16.82 -17.15
C SER A 478 17.72 -16.36 -18.58
N ARG A 479 16.79 -16.43 -19.55
CA ARG A 479 17.10 -16.20 -20.98
C ARG A 479 17.54 -14.77 -21.32
N ALA A 480 17.32 -13.82 -20.42
CA ALA A 480 18.06 -12.58 -20.37
C ALA A 480 18.32 -12.25 -18.90
N ILE A 481 19.59 -12.12 -18.47
CA ILE A 481 19.92 -11.38 -17.25
C ILE A 481 19.20 -10.03 -17.38
N SER A 482 18.09 -9.88 -16.64
CA SER A 482 17.07 -8.93 -17.05
C SER A 482 17.68 -7.53 -17.04
N GLN A 483 17.51 -6.78 -18.13
CA GLN A 483 17.95 -5.38 -18.22
C GLN A 483 17.38 -4.53 -17.07
N LEU A 484 16.30 -5.03 -16.44
CA LEU A 484 15.68 -4.49 -15.24
C LEU A 484 16.63 -4.48 -14.03
N HIS A 485 17.36 -5.56 -13.80
CA HIS A 485 18.25 -5.73 -12.64
C HIS A 485 19.67 -5.22 -12.88
N ASN A 486 20.07 -4.98 -14.14
CA ASN A 486 21.39 -4.40 -14.48
C ASN A 486 21.61 -2.99 -13.89
N ASN A 487 20.55 -2.31 -13.46
CA ASN A 487 20.62 -1.01 -12.78
C ASN A 487 20.68 -1.12 -11.24
N ARG A 488 20.88 -2.32 -10.68
CA ARG A 488 21.13 -2.48 -9.24
C ARG A 488 22.47 -1.82 -8.91
N ASN A 489 22.46 -0.94 -7.91
CA ASN A 489 23.68 -0.31 -7.38
C ASN A 489 24.26 -1.11 -6.19
N TYR A 490 23.71 -2.29 -5.91
CA TYR A 490 24.04 -3.15 -4.78
C TYR A 490 24.10 -4.61 -5.25
N PRO A 491 24.99 -5.44 -4.69
CA PRO A 491 24.98 -6.87 -4.92
C PRO A 491 23.75 -7.51 -4.26
N LEU A 492 23.26 -8.62 -4.83
CA LEU A 492 22.06 -9.31 -4.32
C LEU A 492 22.24 -9.80 -2.88
N SER A 493 23.47 -10.17 -2.49
CA SER A 493 23.84 -10.59 -1.14
C SER A 493 23.56 -9.55 -0.06
N ASP A 494 23.52 -8.25 -0.41
CA ASP A 494 23.28 -7.17 0.56
C ASP A 494 21.79 -7.05 0.94
N VAL A 495 20.91 -7.59 0.08
CA VAL A 495 19.45 -7.51 0.25
C VAL A 495 18.86 -8.89 0.56
N MET A 496 19.56 -9.95 0.17
CA MET A 496 19.10 -11.33 0.29
C MET A 496 20.20 -12.20 0.93
N PRO A 497 19.98 -12.72 2.15
CA PRO A 497 20.91 -13.67 2.75
C PRO A 497 20.74 -15.03 2.07
N LEU A 498 21.46 -15.26 0.97
CA LEU A 498 21.41 -16.54 0.24
C LEU A 498 21.81 -17.74 1.11
N ASP A 499 22.59 -17.50 2.17
CA ASP A 499 22.98 -18.49 3.18
C ASP A 499 21.88 -18.75 4.24
N SER A 500 20.67 -18.24 4.03
CA SER A 500 19.54 -18.46 4.94
C SER A 500 19.09 -19.92 4.90
N PRO A 501 18.82 -20.56 6.06
CA PRO A 501 18.25 -21.91 6.09
C PRO A 501 16.86 -21.98 5.45
N ASN A 502 16.19 -20.85 5.25
CA ASN A 502 14.88 -20.78 4.61
C ASN A 502 14.97 -20.71 3.08
N ILE A 503 16.15 -20.64 2.49
CA ILE A 503 16.35 -20.57 1.03
C ILE A 503 17.03 -21.85 0.55
N ILE A 504 16.49 -22.44 -0.51
CA ILE A 504 17.03 -23.64 -1.15
C ILE A 504 17.08 -23.39 -2.64
N GLU A 505 18.18 -23.81 -3.28
CA GLU A 505 18.33 -23.74 -4.73
C GLU A 505 18.11 -25.13 -5.34
N ALA A 506 17.15 -25.23 -6.26
CA ALA A 506 16.97 -26.41 -7.10
C ALA A 506 17.84 -26.26 -8.36
N ALA A 507 18.55 -27.33 -8.73
CA ALA A 507 19.44 -27.33 -9.88
C ALA A 507 18.69 -27.05 -11.20
N GLU A 508 19.41 -26.56 -12.21
CA GLU A 508 18.83 -26.29 -13.52
C GLU A 508 18.29 -27.59 -14.16
N GLY A 509 17.04 -27.56 -14.60
CA GLY A 509 16.36 -28.74 -15.17
C GLY A 509 15.95 -29.80 -14.14
N SER A 510 15.87 -29.45 -12.85
CA SER A 510 15.40 -30.36 -11.80
C SER A 510 14.07 -31.03 -12.17
N SER A 511 14.02 -32.35 -12.04
CA SER A 511 12.80 -33.14 -12.23
C SER A 511 11.84 -32.98 -11.05
N SER A 512 10.59 -33.42 -11.21
CA SER A 512 9.63 -33.46 -10.11
C SER A 512 10.14 -34.28 -8.91
N ALA A 513 10.88 -35.37 -9.17
CA ALA A 513 11.49 -36.20 -8.14
C ALA A 513 12.58 -35.47 -7.35
N ASP A 514 13.37 -34.61 -8.01
CA ASP A 514 14.41 -33.83 -7.34
C ASP A 514 13.80 -32.79 -6.41
N ILE A 515 12.74 -32.10 -6.87
CA ILE A 515 12.00 -31.14 -6.04
C ILE A 515 11.32 -31.86 -4.87
N GLN A 516 10.70 -33.01 -5.12
CA GLN A 516 10.09 -33.82 -4.08
C GLN A 516 11.11 -34.21 -2.99
N ALA A 517 12.27 -34.76 -3.39
CA ALA A 517 13.33 -35.14 -2.46
C ALA A 517 13.88 -33.95 -1.64
N LEU A 518 13.98 -32.76 -2.25
CA LEU A 518 14.35 -31.53 -1.54
C LEU A 518 13.31 -31.15 -0.48
N LEU A 519 12.02 -31.27 -0.80
CA LEU A 519 10.94 -30.94 0.13
C LEU A 519 10.80 -31.97 1.25
N GLU A 520 11.00 -33.25 0.98
CA GLU A 520 11.02 -34.34 1.98
C GLU A 520 12.17 -34.16 2.98
N LYS A 521 13.38 -33.85 2.48
CA LYS A 521 14.56 -33.58 3.33
C LYS A 521 14.31 -32.48 4.35
N GLU A 522 13.50 -31.49 3.98
CA GLU A 522 13.18 -30.32 4.80
C GLU A 522 11.89 -30.50 5.62
N GLY A 523 11.23 -31.66 5.54
CA GLY A 523 10.01 -31.97 6.28
C GLY A 523 8.74 -31.31 5.72
N TYR A 524 8.77 -30.83 4.48
CA TYR A 524 7.62 -30.21 3.79
C TYR A 524 6.81 -31.20 2.95
N LEU A 525 7.28 -32.44 2.79
CA LEU A 525 6.49 -33.58 2.30
C LEU A 525 6.75 -34.78 3.21
N LYS A 526 5.80 -35.70 3.31
CA LYS A 526 5.99 -37.02 3.93
C LYS A 526 6.69 -37.89 2.89
N GLY A 527 7.92 -38.30 3.19
CA GLY A 527 8.66 -39.28 2.38
C GLY A 527 8.24 -40.72 2.62
#